data_AF-A0A7J3Z8L7-F1
#
_entry.id   AF-A0A7J3Z8L7-F1
#
_cell.length_a   1.000
_cell.length_b   1.000
_cell.length_c   1.000
_cell.angle_alpha   90.00
_cell.angle_beta   90.00
_cell.angle_gamma   90.00
#
_symmetry.space_group_name_H-M   'P 1'
#
loop_
_entity.id
_entity.type
_entity.pdbx_description
1 polymer ?
#
loop_
_entity_poly.entity_id
_entity_poly.type
_entity_poly.pdbx_seq_one_letter_code
_entity_poly.pdbx_strand_id
1 'polypeptide(L)'
;MLRSFKILIVGDVRKGKTTLTSKLVDVLAQLCGDDKITVLDFAPDYGGIGSKVNVRSKVRILRPEGLKAPRLMAKNCSELWEYV
;
A
#
# COMPACT_ATOMS: atom_id res chain seq x y z
N MET A 1 -26.60 5.34 -7.15
CA MET A 1 -25.27 5.99 -7.29
C MET A 1 -24.36 5.45 -6.19
N LEU A 2 -23.40 4.57 -6.49
CA LEU A 2 -22.41 4.15 -5.51
C LEU A 2 -21.51 5.37 -5.23
N ARG A 3 -21.67 5.99 -4.05
CA ARG A 3 -20.76 7.04 -3.59
C ARG A 3 -19.40 6.38 -3.32
N SER A 4 -18.40 6.65 -4.16
CA SER A 4 -17.03 6.21 -3.91
C SER A 4 -16.44 6.98 -2.74
N PHE A 5 -15.76 6.30 -1.82
CA PHE A 5 -15.01 6.93 -0.75
C PHE A 5 -13.51 6.64 -0.93
N LYS A 6 -12.66 7.54 -0.43
CA LYS A 6 -11.20 7.39 -0.42
C LYS A 6 -10.72 7.51 1.01
N ILE A 7 -9.82 6.61 1.43
CA ILE A 7 -9.21 6.62 2.77
C ILE A 7 -7.71 6.76 2.61
N LEU A 8 -7.12 7.68 3.37
CA LEU A 8 -5.67 7.84 3.48
C LEU A 8 -5.25 7.54 4.92
N ILE A 9 -4.36 6.55 5.10
CA ILE A 9 -3.80 6.16 6.41
C ILE A 9 -2.36 6.68 6.48
N VAL A 10 -2.12 7.69 7.32
CA VAL A 10 -0.79 8.29 7.54
C VAL A 10 -0.25 7.96 8.93
N GLY A 11 1.06 8.05 9.10
CA GLY A 11 1.76 7.83 10.38
C GLY A 11 3.19 7.32 10.18
N ASP A 12 3.97 7.30 11.26
CA ASP A 12 5.39 6.94 11.20
C ASP A 12 5.64 5.47 10.84
N VAL A 13 6.89 5.18 10.47
CA VAL A 13 7.37 3.81 10.21
C VAL A 13 7.08 2.90 11.41
N ARG A 14 6.65 1.65 11.15
CA ARG A 14 6.31 0.63 12.16
C ARG A 14 5.15 0.95 13.12
N LYS A 15 4.27 1.92 12.81
CA LYS A 15 3.04 2.20 13.60
C LYS A 15 1.82 1.32 13.27
N GLY A 16 1.98 0.22 12.54
CA GLY A 16 0.88 -0.71 12.23
C GLY A 16 -0.03 -0.30 11.06
N LYS A 17 0.35 0.70 10.25
CA LYS A 17 -0.42 1.15 9.08
C LYS A 17 -0.77 0.00 8.11
N THR A 18 0.21 -0.84 7.79
CA THR A 18 0.01 -2.02 6.93
C THR A 18 -1.02 -2.98 7.54
N THR A 19 -0.90 -3.27 8.84
CA THR A 19 -1.83 -4.15 9.55
C THR A 19 -3.25 -3.59 9.57
N LEU A 20 -3.41 -2.28 9.78
CA LEU A 20 -4.72 -1.63 9.74
C LEU A 20 -5.32 -1.71 8.33
N THR A 21 -4.51 -1.44 7.31
CA THR A 21 -4.93 -1.54 5.91
C THR A 21 -5.41 -2.95 5.59
N SER A 22 -4.67 -3.98 6.00
CA SER A 22 -5.07 -5.38 5.80
C SER A 22 -6.42 -5.72 6.44
N LYS A 23 -6.61 -5.33 7.71
CA LYS A 23 -7.88 -5.57 8.43
C LYS A 23 -9.05 -4.84 7.77
N LEU A 24 -8.83 -3.62 7.31
CA LEU A 24 -9.86 -2.83 6.64
C LEU A 24 -10.30 -3.50 5.34
N VAL A 25 -9.34 -3.96 4.53
CA VAL A 25 -9.64 -4.71 3.30
C VAL A 25 -10.42 -5.98 3.60
N ASP A 26 -10.00 -6.76 4.60
CA ASP A 26 -10.70 -8.00 4.97
C ASP A 26 -12.15 -7.74 5.40
N VAL A 27 -12.40 -6.69 6.19
CA VAL A 27 -13.77 -6.31 6.59
C VAL A 27 -14.59 -5.85 5.39
N LEU A 28 -14.03 -5.04 4.50
CA LEU A 28 -14.74 -4.58 3.30
C LEU A 28 -15.05 -5.74 2.36
N ALA A 29 -14.13 -6.70 2.22
CA ALA A 29 -14.32 -7.88 1.39
C ALA A 29 -15.45 -8.77 1.93
N GLN A 30 -15.54 -8.94 3.26
CA GLN A 30 -16.65 -9.64 3.91
C GLN A 30 -18.00 -8.96 3.68
N LEU A 31 -18.04 -7.63 3.65
CA LEU A 31 -19.28 -6.86 3.51
C LEU A 31 -19.74 -6.70 2.06
N CYS A 32 -18.80 -6.58 1.13
CA CYS A 32 -19.07 -6.19 -0.26
C CYS A 32 -18.78 -7.29 -1.28
N GLY A 33 -18.10 -8.36 -0.89
CA GLY A 33 -17.59 -9.42 -1.77
C GLY A 33 -16.16 -9.15 -2.24
N ASP A 34 -15.34 -10.20 -2.22
CA ASP A 34 -13.93 -10.16 -2.61
C ASP A 34 -13.72 -9.66 -4.06
N ASP A 35 -14.66 -9.97 -4.97
CA ASP A 35 -14.61 -9.63 -6.39
C ASP A 35 -14.85 -8.15 -6.68
N LYS A 36 -15.34 -7.39 -5.70
CA LYS A 36 -15.58 -5.95 -5.82
C LYS A 36 -14.39 -5.10 -5.40
N ILE A 37 -13.34 -5.72 -4.86
CA ILE A 37 -12.20 -5.01 -4.28
C ILE A 37 -10.92 -5.36 -5.04
N THR A 38 -10.21 -4.31 -5.46
CA THR A 38 -8.83 -4.42 -5.95
C THR A 38 -7.92 -3.58 -5.06
N VAL A 39 -6.88 -4.21 -4.52
CA VAL A 39 -5.83 -3.55 -3.75
C VAL A 39 -4.67 -3.22 -4.67
N LEU A 40 -4.24 -1.95 -4.67
CA LEU A 40 -3.02 -1.50 -5.31
C LEU A 40 -1.96 -1.29 -4.22
N ASP A 41 -0.99 -2.20 -4.13
CA ASP A 41 0.04 -2.17 -3.10
C ASP A 41 1.34 -1.61 -3.69
N PHE A 42 1.62 -0.35 -3.33
CA PHE A 42 2.80 0.41 -3.76
C PHE A 42 3.90 0.45 -2.69
N ALA A 43 3.90 -0.47 -1.72
CA ALA A 43 4.98 -0.57 -0.77
C ALA A 43 6.29 -0.95 -1.52
N PRO A 44 7.34 -0.13 -1.43
CA PRO A 44 8.59 -0.44 -2.11
C PRO A 44 9.32 -1.57 -1.38
N ASP A 45 9.99 -2.44 -2.13
CA ASP A 45 10.82 -3.51 -1.58
C ASP A 45 12.24 -2.98 -1.28
N TYR A 46 12.35 -1.94 -0.44
CA TYR A 46 13.62 -1.26 -0.18
C TYR A 46 13.85 -0.96 1.30
N GLY A 47 15.05 -1.27 1.80
CA GLY A 47 15.49 -0.93 3.15
C GLY A 47 14.70 -1.60 4.29
N GLY A 48 13.92 -2.65 4.00
CA GLY A 48 13.04 -3.28 4.99
C GLY A 48 11.90 -2.38 5.48
N ILE A 49 11.59 -1.30 4.75
CA ILE A 49 10.55 -0.32 5.09
C ILE A 49 9.34 -0.59 4.21
N GLY A 50 8.18 -0.82 4.86
CA GLY A 50 6.92 -1.07 4.15
C GLY A 50 6.77 -2.55 3.82
N SER A 51 6.20 -3.31 4.74
CA SER A 51 5.81 -4.70 4.45
C SER A 51 4.68 -4.70 3.42
N LYS A 52 4.77 -5.60 2.43
CA LYS A 52 3.70 -5.85 1.46
C LYS A 52 2.40 -6.13 2.20
N VAL A 53 1.30 -5.55 1.74
CA VAL A 53 -0.02 -5.72 2.35
C VAL A 53 -0.45 -7.18 2.21
N ASN A 54 -0.67 -7.88 3.32
CA ASN A 54 -1.16 -9.25 3.30
C ASN A 54 -2.58 -9.30 3.88
N VAL A 55 -3.53 -9.84 3.13
CA VAL A 55 -4.96 -9.88 3.45
C VAL A 55 -5.42 -11.33 3.46
N ARG A 56 -6.44 -11.65 4.27
CA ARG A 56 -6.99 -13.01 4.38
C ARG A 56 -8.01 -13.30 3.28
N SER A 57 -8.68 -12.26 2.78
CA SER A 57 -9.63 -12.31 1.67
C SER A 57 -8.96 -12.64 0.34
N LYS A 58 -9.73 -13.14 -0.64
CA LYS A 58 -9.24 -13.48 -1.98
C LYS A 58 -9.30 -12.29 -2.95
N VAL A 59 -9.24 -11.07 -2.42
CA VAL A 59 -9.25 -9.85 -3.23
C VAL A 59 -8.09 -9.82 -4.20
N ARG A 60 -8.28 -9.15 -5.34
CA ARG A 60 -7.21 -8.96 -6.32
C ARG A 60 -6.18 -7.98 -5.75
N ILE A 61 -4.91 -8.38 -5.66
CA ILE A 61 -3.81 -7.49 -5.26
C ILE A 61 -2.88 -7.30 -6.44
N LEU A 62 -2.69 -6.05 -6.85
CA LEU A 62 -1.71 -5.67 -7.86
C LEU A 62 -0.48 -5.09 -7.16
N ARG A 63 0.67 -5.70 -7.44
CA ARG A 63 1.98 -5.27 -6.96
C ARG A 63 2.89 -5.04 -8.16
N PRO A 64 3.13 -3.79 -8.58
CA PRO A 64 4.10 -3.53 -9.61
C PRO A 64 5.50 -3.84 -9.09
N GLU A 65 6.29 -4.51 -9.91
CA GLU A 65 7.70 -4.77 -9.64
C GLU A 65 8.54 -3.51 -9.93
N GLY A 66 9.73 -3.44 -9.35
CA GLY A 66 10.68 -2.36 -9.62
C GLY A 66 10.31 -0.99 -9.03
N LEU A 67 9.35 -0.92 -8.10
CA LEU A 67 9.00 0.32 -7.41
C LEU A 67 10.23 0.94 -6.74
N LYS A 68 10.55 2.17 -7.16
CA LYS A 68 11.58 2.98 -6.52
C LYS A 68 11.00 3.64 -5.27
N ALA A 69 11.85 3.80 -4.26
CA ALA A 69 11.54 4.57 -3.06
C ALA A 69 12.49 5.78 -3.00
N PRO A 70 12.28 6.82 -3.82
CA PRO A 70 13.27 7.89 -4.01
C PRO A 70 13.72 8.51 -2.69
N ARG A 71 12.74 8.77 -1.79
CA ARG A 71 12.99 9.34 -0.46
C ARG A 71 13.79 8.43 0.49
N LEU A 72 13.88 7.15 0.21
CA LEU A 72 14.68 6.19 0.98
C LEU A 72 16.00 5.86 0.28
N MET A 73 16.02 5.90 -1.05
CA MET A 73 17.17 5.54 -1.88
C MET A 73 18.17 6.70 -2.01
N ALA A 74 17.68 7.92 -2.20
CA ALA A 74 18.52 9.08 -2.42
C ALA A 74 19.18 9.57 -1.13
N LYS A 75 20.45 9.96 -1.21
CA LYS A 75 21.24 10.51 -0.10
C LYS A 75 21.22 12.02 -0.05
N ASN A 76 20.82 12.67 -1.15
CA ASN A 76 20.77 14.12 -1.28
C ASN A 76 19.69 14.55 -2.30
N CYS A 77 19.42 15.86 -2.37
CA CYS A 77 18.40 16.41 -3.26
C CYS A 77 18.70 16.14 -4.75
N SER A 78 19.97 16.24 -5.18
CA SER A 78 20.33 16.02 -6.59
C SER A 78 20.03 14.60 -7.02
N GLU A 79 20.39 13.61 -6.20
CA GLU A 79 20.11 12.19 -6.44
C GLU A 79 18.60 11.89 -6.39
N LEU A 80 17.83 12.60 -5.55
CA LEU A 80 16.37 12.43 -5.50
C LEU A 80 15.71 12.74 -6.84
N TRP A 81 16.20 13.75 -7.57
CA TRP A 81 15.68 14.16 -8.87
C TRP A 81 15.96 13.17 -10.00
N GLU A 82 16.89 12.22 -9.83
CA GLU A 82 17.13 11.16 -10.83
C GLU A 82 16.00 10.10 -10.86
N TYR A 83 15.12 10.09 -9.85
CA TYR A 83 14.04 9.12 -9.72
C TYR A 83 12.63 9.67 -10.01
N VAL A 84 12.49 10.96 -10.31
CA VAL A 84 11.20 11.66 -10.51
C VAL A 84 11.08 12.12 -11.96
#